data_AF-A0A7V9N1B0-F1
#
_entry.id   AF-A0A7V9N1B0-F1
#
_cell.length_a   1.000
_cell.length_b   1.000
_cell.length_c   1.000
_cell.angle_alpha   90.00
_cell.angle_beta   90.00
_cell.angle_gamma   90.00
#
_symmetry.space_group_name_H-M   'P 1'
#
loop_
_entity.id
_entity.type
_entity.pdbx_description
1 polymer ?
#
loop_
_entity_poly.entity_id
_entity_poly.type
_entity_poly.pdbx_seq_one_letter_code
_entity_poly.pdbx_strand_id
1 'polypeptide(L)'
;MYFKQFLDEQCGCASYLVASRQSHEAAIIDPSLAIEQYDELLAQRGFLLRYAIDTHIHADHVSGGRRLAAEHGAELCLHEAAQVEYPFRPLHDGEALALGQLRLRVLHTPGHRPELISLLVVNPTRSPEPSMVLTGDSLLVGDVGRPDFGGGDAAAQYESLTRLLRLPDWVAVFPGHFEGPCGKGMCGRPSTTIGFERLFNPLARLERGPFIDQLGDAVPARPLNITAIEATNRGLADRPWAMLTTNPEVTEIGLDALEGRTPDALLIDVREPAEYAWGHVPGAMSLPQADLADRLEELPRDRPLLVICQAGARSLRAVQFLKQVGFAHVASVAGGTAAWAEAGKPLDTGDAGVHAPRIVETEWAHAGGASAA
;
A
#
# COMPACT_ATOMS: atom_id res chain seq x y z
N MET A 1 31.01 -5.24 -5.56
CA MET A 1 29.55 -5.15 -5.35
C MET A 1 28.83 -5.40 -6.66
N TYR A 2 27.74 -6.15 -6.62
CA TYR A 2 26.71 -6.23 -7.64
C TYR A 2 25.43 -5.65 -7.03
N PHE A 3 24.66 -4.91 -7.82
CA PHE A 3 23.40 -4.29 -7.40
C PHE A 3 22.41 -4.42 -8.55
N LYS A 4 21.19 -4.87 -8.25
CA LYS A 4 20.08 -4.94 -9.19
C LYS A 4 18.80 -4.50 -8.48
N GLN A 5 18.08 -3.59 -9.13
CA GLN A 5 16.72 -3.21 -8.78
C GLN A 5 15.74 -3.99 -9.68
N PHE A 6 14.66 -4.45 -9.08
CA PHE A 6 13.49 -5.02 -9.73
C PHE A 6 12.32 -4.10 -9.42
N LEU A 7 11.56 -3.73 -10.45
CA LEU A 7 10.44 -2.81 -10.36
C LEU A 7 9.19 -3.57 -10.79
N ASP A 8 8.18 -3.58 -9.93
CA ASP A 8 6.86 -4.11 -10.24
C ASP A 8 5.90 -2.95 -10.53
N GLU A 9 5.58 -2.73 -11.79
CA GLU A 9 4.67 -1.66 -12.24
C GLU A 9 3.20 -1.92 -11.83
N GLN A 10 2.84 -3.14 -11.42
CA GLN A 10 1.46 -3.45 -11.03
C GLN A 10 1.12 -2.89 -9.65
N CYS A 11 2.05 -3.05 -8.70
CA CYS A 11 1.90 -2.55 -7.34
C CYS A 11 2.76 -1.31 -7.04
N GLY A 12 3.67 -0.93 -7.94
CA GLY A 12 4.60 0.19 -7.77
C GLY A 12 5.75 -0.10 -6.79
N CYS A 13 5.93 -1.37 -6.42
CA CYS A 13 6.94 -1.82 -5.47
C CYS A 13 8.31 -1.98 -6.13
N ALA A 14 9.37 -1.79 -5.35
CA ALA A 14 10.73 -2.06 -5.73
C ALA A 14 11.37 -3.07 -4.76
N SER A 15 12.09 -4.02 -5.34
CA SER A 15 12.89 -4.98 -4.60
C SER A 15 14.33 -4.95 -5.08
N TYR A 16 15.26 -5.43 -4.25
CA TYR A 16 16.68 -5.22 -4.49
C TYR A 16 17.48 -6.49 -4.27
N LEU A 17 18.45 -6.75 -5.16
CA LEU A 17 19.51 -7.71 -4.94
C LEU A 17 20.85 -6.98 -4.78
N VAL A 18 21.48 -7.18 -3.63
CA VAL A 18 22.84 -6.72 -3.34
C VAL A 18 23.73 -7.95 -3.22
N ALA A 19 24.87 -7.99 -3.90
CA ALA A 19 25.78 -9.13 -3.79
C ALA A 19 27.27 -8.76 -3.75
N SER A 20 28.02 -9.56 -3.00
CA SER A 20 29.47 -9.58 -3.01
C SER A 20 29.95 -10.44 -4.19
N ARG A 21 30.56 -9.80 -5.19
CA ARG A 21 31.14 -10.52 -6.34
C ARG A 21 32.33 -11.42 -5.96
N GLN A 22 32.95 -11.17 -4.81
CA GLN A 22 34.12 -11.94 -4.35
C GLN A 22 33.68 -13.23 -3.64
N SER A 23 32.76 -13.11 -2.68
CA SER A 23 32.27 -14.26 -1.90
C SER A 23 31.08 -14.96 -2.55
N HIS A 24 30.51 -14.38 -3.60
CA HIS A 24 29.26 -14.81 -4.23
C HIS A 24 28.02 -14.73 -3.34
N GLU A 25 28.13 -14.20 -2.12
CA GLU A 25 26.98 -14.06 -1.22
C GLU A 25 26.10 -12.88 -1.66
N ALA A 26 24.78 -13.10 -1.64
CA ALA A 26 23.76 -12.12 -1.98
C ALA A 26 22.75 -11.91 -0.83
N ALA A 27 22.16 -10.73 -0.80
CA ALA A 27 20.99 -10.40 -0.02
C ALA A 27 19.90 -9.91 -0.98
N ILE A 28 18.66 -10.34 -0.74
CA ILE A 28 17.48 -9.83 -1.42
C ILE A 28 16.65 -9.06 -0.39
N ILE A 29 16.24 -7.85 -0.76
CA ILE A 29 15.51 -6.91 0.08
C ILE A 29 14.13 -6.67 -0.53
N ASP A 30 13.10 -6.79 0.30
CA ASP A 30 11.67 -6.67 -0.03
C ASP A 30 11.25 -7.55 -1.23
N PRO A 31 11.53 -8.86 -1.21
CA PRO A 31 11.18 -9.74 -2.32
C PRO A 31 9.66 -9.81 -2.54
N SER A 32 9.24 -9.68 -3.80
CA SER A 32 7.87 -9.98 -4.23
C SER A 32 7.55 -11.48 -4.11
N LEU A 33 6.25 -11.81 -4.11
CA LEU A 33 5.78 -13.21 -4.08
C LEU A 33 6.24 -14.04 -5.28
N ALA A 34 6.40 -13.42 -6.45
CA ALA A 34 6.91 -14.03 -7.68
C ALA A 34 8.43 -14.15 -7.62
N ILE A 35 8.91 -15.12 -6.84
CA ILE A 35 10.34 -15.26 -6.51
C ILE A 35 11.20 -15.79 -7.66
N GLU A 36 10.58 -16.32 -8.72
CA GLU A 36 11.27 -16.99 -9.83
C GLU A 36 12.29 -16.07 -10.51
N GLN A 37 11.99 -14.76 -10.59
CA GLN A 37 12.90 -13.75 -11.12
C GLN A 37 14.21 -13.62 -10.30
N TYR A 38 14.14 -13.88 -9.00
CA TYR A 38 15.29 -13.86 -8.12
C TYR A 38 16.11 -15.13 -8.28
N ASP A 39 15.44 -16.28 -8.33
CA ASP A 39 16.07 -17.59 -8.53
C ASP A 39 16.87 -17.63 -9.81
N GLU A 40 16.28 -17.16 -10.91
CA GLU A 40 16.92 -17.06 -12.22
C GLU A 40 18.18 -16.19 -12.15
N LEU A 41 18.11 -15.03 -11.49
CA LEU A 41 19.26 -14.13 -11.41
C LEU A 41 20.36 -14.68 -10.49
N LEU A 42 20.00 -15.28 -9.36
CA LEU A 42 20.94 -15.95 -8.45
C LEU A 42 21.68 -17.07 -9.19
N ALA A 43 20.95 -17.93 -9.90
CA ALA A 43 21.52 -19.04 -10.69
C ALA A 43 22.41 -18.53 -11.83
N GLN A 44 21.92 -17.55 -12.63
CA GLN A 44 22.67 -16.99 -13.76
C GLN A 44 24.00 -16.36 -13.32
N ARG A 45 24.05 -15.76 -12.13
CA ARG A 45 25.24 -15.08 -11.61
C ARG A 45 26.09 -15.95 -10.68
N GLY A 46 25.61 -17.14 -10.34
CA GLY A 46 26.24 -18.04 -9.36
C GLY A 46 26.33 -17.39 -7.98
N PHE A 47 25.28 -16.69 -7.55
CA PHE A 47 25.20 -16.11 -6.21
C PHE A 47 24.49 -17.07 -5.24
N LEU A 48 24.92 -17.02 -3.98
CA LEU A 48 24.32 -17.75 -2.86
C LEU A 48 23.53 -16.77 -2.01
N LEU A 49 22.23 -17.00 -1.87
CA LEU A 49 21.39 -16.15 -1.04
C LEU A 49 21.71 -16.38 0.44
N ARG A 50 22.18 -15.33 1.11
CA ARG A 50 22.48 -15.35 2.54
C ARG A 50 21.35 -14.76 3.38
N TYR A 51 20.76 -13.66 2.90
CA TYR A 51 19.70 -12.95 3.61
C TYR A 51 18.52 -12.66 2.67
N ALA A 52 17.31 -12.97 3.11
CA ALA A 52 16.09 -12.37 2.61
C ALA A 52 15.61 -11.37 3.67
N ILE A 53 15.53 -10.09 3.33
CA ILE A 53 15.28 -9.02 4.30
C ILE A 53 14.01 -8.29 3.92
N ASP A 54 13.02 -8.25 4.81
CA ASP A 54 11.90 -7.32 4.68
C ASP A 54 12.22 -6.06 5.49
N THR A 55 12.12 -4.89 4.85
CA THR A 55 12.32 -3.60 5.50
C THR A 55 11.23 -3.32 6.53
N HIS A 56 10.02 -3.82 6.30
CA HIS A 56 8.86 -3.73 7.18
C HIS A 56 7.82 -4.79 6.81
N ILE A 57 6.75 -4.91 7.60
CA ILE A 57 5.60 -5.72 7.24
C ILE A 57 4.77 -4.96 6.19
N HIS A 58 4.89 -5.38 4.94
CA HIS A 58 4.22 -4.74 3.79
C HIS A 58 2.70 -4.82 3.89
N ALA A 59 2.01 -3.78 3.41
CA ALA A 59 0.55 -3.64 3.44
C ALA A 59 -0.12 -3.82 2.07
N ASP A 60 0.69 -3.74 1.03
CA ASP A 60 0.32 -3.52 -0.37
C ASP A 60 0.63 -4.76 -1.22
N HIS A 61 1.57 -5.60 -0.77
CA HIS A 61 1.91 -6.87 -1.41
C HIS A 61 2.28 -7.95 -0.38
N VAL A 62 2.14 -9.22 -0.79
CA VAL A 62 2.64 -10.35 0.00
C VAL A 62 4.13 -10.53 -0.24
N SER A 63 4.93 -10.56 0.82
CA SER A 63 6.37 -10.78 0.72
C SER A 63 6.68 -12.22 0.32
N GLY A 64 7.59 -12.36 -0.64
CA GLY A 64 8.21 -13.64 -0.99
C GLY A 64 9.30 -14.08 -0.01
N GLY A 65 9.62 -13.28 1.01
CA GLY A 65 10.79 -13.45 1.88
C GLY A 65 10.82 -14.79 2.58
N ARG A 66 9.67 -15.25 3.10
CA ARG A 66 9.54 -16.57 3.75
C ARG A 66 9.84 -17.72 2.79
N ARG A 67 9.23 -17.69 1.60
CA ARG A 67 9.39 -18.72 0.57
C ARG A 67 10.84 -18.75 0.09
N LEU A 68 11.39 -17.58 -0.24
CA LEU A 68 12.75 -17.43 -0.73
C LEU A 68 13.79 -17.88 0.31
N ALA A 69 13.60 -17.52 1.59
CA ALA A 69 14.48 -17.97 2.66
C ALA A 69 14.44 -19.50 2.84
N ALA A 70 13.25 -20.10 2.81
CA ALA A 70 13.07 -21.54 2.94
C ALA A 70 13.70 -22.32 1.76
N GLU A 71 13.49 -21.86 0.52
CA GLU A 71 14.00 -22.55 -0.68
C GLU A 71 15.52 -22.48 -0.82
N HIS A 72 16.16 -21.40 -0.36
CA HIS A 72 17.62 -21.21 -0.45
C HIS A 72 18.37 -21.52 0.85
N GLY A 73 17.66 -21.84 1.95
CA GLY A 73 18.27 -21.96 3.28
C GLY A 73 18.89 -20.65 3.78
N ALA A 74 18.36 -19.50 3.35
CA ALA A 74 18.82 -18.18 3.74
C ALA A 74 18.21 -17.73 5.08
N GLU A 75 18.81 -16.74 5.71
CA GLU A 75 18.26 -16.12 6.91
C GLU A 75 17.15 -15.12 6.50
N LEU A 76 15.92 -15.36 6.96
CA LEU A 76 14.85 -14.36 6.90
C LEU A 76 15.08 -13.33 7.99
N CYS A 77 15.23 -12.06 7.62
CA CYS A 77 15.56 -10.99 8.55
C CYS A 77 14.46 -9.92 8.55
N LEU A 78 14.05 -9.52 9.75
CA LEU A 78 13.17 -8.37 10.01
C LEU A 78 13.69 -7.65 11.26
N HIS A 79 13.27 -6.42 11.49
CA HIS A 79 13.58 -5.71 12.74
C HIS A 79 12.99 -6.43 13.96
N GLU A 80 13.64 -6.33 15.12
CA GLU A 80 13.19 -6.97 16.36
C GLU A 80 11.76 -6.60 16.81
N ALA A 81 11.27 -5.43 16.38
CA ALA A 81 9.91 -4.97 16.68
C ALA A 81 8.83 -5.60 15.80
N ALA A 82 9.19 -6.41 14.80
CA ALA A 82 8.25 -7.04 13.87
C ALA A 82 7.32 -8.03 14.60
N GLN A 83 6.02 -7.80 14.50
CA GLN A 83 5.00 -8.63 15.15
C GLN A 83 4.50 -9.74 14.23
N VAL A 84 5.28 -10.82 14.11
CA VAL A 84 5.02 -11.97 13.23
C VAL A 84 4.97 -13.29 14.01
N GLU A 85 4.30 -14.31 13.46
CA GLU A 85 4.09 -15.64 14.08
C GLU A 85 5.02 -16.74 13.54
N TYR A 86 6.09 -16.36 12.82
CA TYR A 86 7.08 -17.28 12.28
C TYR A 86 8.49 -16.91 12.75
N PRO A 87 9.44 -17.86 12.78
CA PRO A 87 10.82 -17.55 13.16
C PRO A 87 11.50 -16.67 12.11
N PHE A 88 12.28 -15.70 12.59
CA PHE A 88 13.13 -14.84 11.79
C PHE A 88 14.38 -14.45 12.59
N ARG A 89 15.41 -13.94 11.91
CA ARG A 89 16.55 -13.29 12.56
C ARG A 89 16.19 -11.85 12.91
N PRO A 90 16.11 -11.48 14.19
CA PRO A 90 15.86 -10.10 14.58
C PRO A 90 17.08 -9.24 14.22
N LEU A 91 16.80 -8.09 13.62
CA LEU A 91 17.77 -7.05 13.32
C LEU A 91 17.64 -5.90 14.31
N HIS A 92 18.77 -5.34 14.73
CA HIS A 92 18.83 -4.21 15.66
C HIS A 92 19.38 -2.94 15.01
N ASP A 93 18.98 -1.77 15.52
CA ASP A 93 19.53 -0.50 15.06
C ASP A 93 21.06 -0.46 15.15
N GLY A 94 21.72 -0.07 14.06
CA GLY A 94 23.18 0.00 13.97
C GLY A 94 23.89 -1.33 13.72
N GLU A 95 23.19 -2.48 13.73
CA GLU A 95 23.76 -3.78 13.39
C GLU A 95 24.31 -3.77 11.96
N ALA A 96 25.45 -4.44 11.74
CA ALA A 96 26.04 -4.57 10.41
C ALA A 96 26.07 -6.05 9.98
N LEU A 97 25.23 -6.40 9.00
CA LEU A 97 25.21 -7.71 8.38
C LEU A 97 26.40 -7.86 7.43
N ALA A 98 27.20 -8.91 7.63
CA ALA A 98 28.30 -9.24 6.74
C ALA A 98 27.76 -9.93 5.48
N LEU A 99 28.14 -9.39 4.31
CA LEU A 99 27.85 -9.96 3.01
C LEU A 99 29.15 -9.96 2.20
N GLY A 100 30.00 -10.95 2.45
CA GLY A 100 31.40 -10.98 2.02
C GLY A 100 32.17 -9.75 2.47
N GLN A 101 32.71 -9.03 1.48
CA GLN A 101 33.38 -7.75 1.70
C GLN A 101 32.43 -6.58 1.95
N LEU A 102 31.12 -6.72 1.69
CA LEU A 102 30.13 -5.68 1.91
C LEU A 102 29.59 -5.71 3.34
N ARG A 103 29.02 -4.60 3.79
CA ARG A 103 28.26 -4.50 5.04
C ARG A 103 26.90 -3.87 4.73
N LEU A 104 25.82 -4.52 5.18
CA LEU A 104 24.49 -3.92 5.22
C LEU A 104 24.26 -3.43 6.66
N ARG A 105 24.36 -2.13 6.88
CA ARG A 105 24.16 -1.54 8.21
C ARG A 105 22.69 -1.16 8.37
N VAL A 106 22.06 -1.71 9.39
CA VAL A 106 20.66 -1.48 9.75
C VAL A 106 20.53 -0.10 10.37
N LEU A 107 19.51 0.64 9.93
CA LEU A 107 19.08 1.91 10.48
C LEU A 107 17.60 1.79 10.79
N HIS A 108 17.22 1.75 12.06
CA HIS A 108 15.81 1.75 12.46
C HIS A 108 15.19 3.11 12.13
N THR A 109 14.15 3.08 11.29
CA THR A 109 13.50 4.26 10.73
C THR A 109 11.97 4.13 10.85
N PRO A 110 11.43 4.05 12.09
CA PRO A 110 10.00 3.87 12.31
C PRO A 110 9.18 5.06 11.81
N GLY A 111 7.92 4.82 11.50
CA GLY A 111 6.96 5.87 11.15
C GLY A 111 5.87 5.37 10.22
N HIS A 112 6.23 4.90 9.02
CA HIS A 112 5.30 4.13 8.19
C HIS A 112 4.84 2.85 8.92
N ARG A 113 5.80 2.16 9.54
CA ARG A 113 5.58 1.05 10.48
C ARG A 113 6.50 1.20 11.70
N PRO A 114 6.14 0.67 12.87
CA PRO A 114 7.01 0.71 14.04
C PRO A 114 8.29 -0.12 13.87
N GLU A 115 8.27 -1.19 13.07
CA GLU A 115 9.41 -2.06 12.80
C GLU A 115 10.24 -1.66 11.57
N LEU A 116 9.92 -0.57 10.88
CA LEU A 116 10.57 -0.24 9.62
C LEU A 116 12.08 0.03 9.78
N ILE A 117 12.89 -0.62 8.95
CA ILE A 117 14.33 -0.37 8.82
C ILE A 117 14.72 0.13 7.43
N SER A 118 15.75 0.95 7.40
CA SER A 118 16.53 1.29 6.21
C SER A 118 17.88 0.55 6.24
N LEU A 119 18.41 0.19 5.08
CA LEU A 119 19.67 -0.56 4.95
C LEU A 119 20.73 0.27 4.22
N LEU A 120 21.79 0.62 4.95
CA LEU A 120 22.95 1.30 4.40
C LEU A 120 23.91 0.29 3.78
N VAL A 121 24.19 0.40 2.49
CA VAL A 121 25.14 -0.49 1.80
C VAL A 121 26.53 0.16 1.81
N VAL A 122 27.42 -0.45 2.58
CA VAL A 122 28.82 -0.03 2.70
C VAL A 122 29.71 -1.03 1.97
N ASN A 123 30.63 -0.51 1.15
CA ASN A 123 31.67 -1.30 0.50
C ASN A 123 33.05 -0.80 0.98
N PRO A 124 33.55 -1.31 2.12
CA PRO A 124 34.81 -0.88 2.74
C PRO A 124 36.02 -0.87 1.81
N THR A 125 36.06 -1.73 0.78
CA THR A 125 37.16 -1.74 -0.20
C THR A 125 37.14 -0.52 -1.12
N ARG A 126 36.03 0.22 -1.17
CA ARG A 126 35.85 1.45 -1.96
C ARG A 126 35.72 2.68 -1.06
N SER A 127 34.99 2.58 0.04
CA SER A 127 34.71 3.68 0.96
C SER A 127 34.28 3.12 2.33
N PRO A 128 34.72 3.72 3.45
CA PRO A 128 34.17 3.41 4.77
C PRO A 128 32.74 3.94 4.96
N GLU A 129 32.32 4.93 4.16
CA GLU A 129 30.99 5.51 4.15
C GLU A 129 30.04 4.79 3.17
N PRO A 130 28.71 4.76 3.42
CA PRO A 130 27.74 4.14 2.54
C PRO A 130 27.68 4.87 1.19
N SER A 131 27.48 4.10 0.12
CA SER A 131 27.21 4.67 -1.22
C SER A 131 25.72 4.76 -1.53
N MET A 132 24.90 4.00 -0.81
CA MET A 132 23.46 3.93 -1.03
C MET A 132 22.74 3.51 0.26
N VAL A 133 21.46 3.86 0.32
CA VAL A 133 20.51 3.46 1.35
C VAL A 133 19.25 2.89 0.68
N LEU A 134 18.84 1.71 1.11
CA LEU A 134 17.52 1.14 0.79
C LEU A 134 16.57 1.60 1.89
N THR A 135 15.58 2.42 1.58
CA THR A 135 14.80 3.14 2.59
C THR A 135 13.47 2.51 2.94
N GLY A 136 13.09 1.41 2.28
CA GLY A 136 11.72 0.89 2.33
C GLY A 136 10.74 2.03 2.11
N ASP A 137 9.71 2.08 2.93
CA ASP A 137 8.70 3.14 2.88
C ASP A 137 8.98 4.28 3.89
N SER A 138 10.23 4.49 4.32
CA SER A 138 10.57 5.67 5.13
C SER A 138 10.68 6.92 4.25
N LEU A 139 11.73 7.00 3.43
CA LEU A 139 11.95 8.09 2.48
C LEU A 139 11.66 7.59 1.07
N LEU A 140 10.78 8.28 0.36
CA LEU A 140 10.39 8.02 -1.02
C LEU A 140 10.94 9.12 -1.94
N VAL A 141 10.83 8.96 -3.26
CA VAL A 141 11.29 10.02 -4.17
C VAL A 141 10.27 11.16 -4.22
N GLY A 142 10.63 12.31 -3.65
CA GLY A 142 9.76 13.49 -3.56
C GLY A 142 8.68 13.40 -2.48
N ASP A 143 8.69 12.35 -1.66
CA ASP A 143 7.69 12.14 -0.60
C ASP A 143 8.26 11.29 0.57
N VAL A 144 7.41 10.91 1.52
CA VAL A 144 7.70 9.96 2.60
C VAL A 144 6.55 8.97 2.75
N GLY A 145 6.80 7.82 3.37
CA GLY A 145 5.71 6.87 3.62
C GLY A 145 4.66 7.41 4.59
N ARG A 146 3.42 7.02 4.30
CA ARG A 146 2.23 7.32 5.11
C ARG A 146 2.22 6.54 6.44
N PRO A 147 1.77 7.11 7.56
CA PRO A 147 1.82 6.48 8.88
C PRO A 147 0.50 5.80 9.31
N ASP A 148 -0.51 5.72 8.45
CA ASP A 148 -1.87 5.29 8.84
C ASP A 148 -2.10 3.77 8.81
N PHE A 149 -1.07 2.97 8.54
CA PHE A 149 -1.16 1.50 8.48
C PHE A 149 -0.54 0.84 9.72
N GLY A 150 -1.26 -0.15 10.27
CA GLY A 150 -0.88 -1.04 11.38
C GLY A 150 0.19 -0.51 12.35
N GLY A 151 -0.12 0.61 13.00
CA GLY A 151 0.70 1.16 14.09
C GLY A 151 1.74 2.21 13.69
N GLY A 152 1.68 2.77 12.47
CA GLY A 152 2.52 3.90 12.10
C GLY A 152 2.27 5.18 12.92
N ASP A 153 3.25 6.07 12.90
CA ASP A 153 3.28 7.33 13.66
C ASP A 153 4.00 8.43 12.86
N ALA A 154 3.27 9.52 12.58
CA ALA A 154 3.80 10.68 11.85
C ALA A 154 4.95 11.36 12.60
N ALA A 155 4.91 11.36 13.94
CA ALA A 155 6.00 11.92 14.74
C ALA A 155 7.26 11.08 14.63
N ALA A 156 7.16 9.75 14.71
CA ALA A 156 8.28 8.85 14.47
C ALA A 156 8.82 8.99 13.04
N GLN A 157 7.93 9.12 12.04
CA GLN A 157 8.31 9.33 10.65
C GLN A 157 9.16 10.61 10.46
N TYR A 158 8.82 11.70 11.16
CA TYR A 158 9.62 12.93 11.15
C TYR A 158 11.04 12.71 11.71
N GLU A 159 11.16 12.01 12.84
CA GLU A 159 12.46 11.71 13.45
C GLU A 159 13.31 10.82 12.52
N SER A 160 12.69 9.81 11.90
CA SER A 160 13.32 8.91 10.94
C SER A 160 13.79 9.64 9.67
N LEU A 161 12.96 10.52 9.11
CA LEU A 161 13.34 11.37 7.99
C LEU A 161 14.52 12.27 8.36
N THR A 162 14.44 12.95 9.50
CA THR A 162 15.53 13.81 10.00
C THR A 162 16.83 13.02 10.17
N ARG A 163 16.75 11.78 10.65
CA ARG A 163 17.89 10.88 10.80
C ARG A 163 18.48 10.49 9.44
N LEU A 164 17.65 10.12 8.45
CA LEU A 164 18.08 9.80 7.09
C LEU A 164 18.75 10.99 6.40
N LEU A 165 18.21 12.19 6.54
CA LEU A 165 18.73 13.41 5.91
C LEU A 165 20.07 13.90 6.49
N ARG A 166 20.55 13.30 7.59
CA ARG A 166 21.92 13.51 8.11
C ARG A 166 22.98 12.70 7.36
N LEU A 167 22.58 11.76 6.52
CA LEU A 167 23.51 11.02 5.66
C LEU A 167 24.15 11.97 4.64
N PRO A 168 25.34 11.64 4.12
CA PRO A 168 25.98 12.45 3.10
C PRO A 168 25.17 12.60 1.81
N ASP A 169 25.28 13.75 1.15
CA ASP A 169 24.47 14.10 -0.02
C ASP A 169 24.58 13.13 -1.21
N TRP A 170 25.73 12.47 -1.34
CA TRP A 170 26.01 11.54 -2.42
C TRP A 170 25.37 10.16 -2.22
N VAL A 171 24.82 9.87 -1.04
CA VAL A 171 24.18 8.58 -0.77
C VAL A 171 22.95 8.47 -1.65
N ALA A 172 22.95 7.48 -2.54
CA ALA A 172 21.81 7.17 -3.38
C ALA A 172 20.68 6.56 -2.53
N VAL A 173 19.44 6.97 -2.80
CA VAL A 173 18.24 6.52 -2.09
C VAL A 173 17.44 5.62 -3.01
N PHE A 174 17.08 4.45 -2.49
CA PHE A 174 16.33 3.41 -3.17
C PHE A 174 15.12 3.00 -2.30
N PRO A 175 13.92 3.52 -2.60
CA PRO A 175 12.72 3.30 -1.79
C PRO A 175 12.02 1.96 -2.05
N GLY A 176 11.20 1.49 -1.11
CA GLY A 176 10.35 0.31 -1.29
C GLY A 176 9.27 0.50 -2.36
N HIS A 177 8.92 1.75 -2.67
CA HIS A 177 7.99 2.11 -3.73
C HIS A 177 8.50 3.25 -4.61
N PHE A 178 8.25 3.17 -5.91
CA PHE A 178 8.61 4.21 -6.88
C PHE A 178 7.40 4.90 -7.55
N GLU A 179 6.24 4.23 -7.53
CA GLU A 179 4.92 4.77 -7.84
C GLU A 179 3.85 4.04 -6.99
N GLY A 180 2.59 4.48 -7.01
CA GLY A 180 1.51 3.80 -6.28
C GLY A 180 1.08 4.45 -4.95
N PRO A 181 0.24 3.76 -4.15
CA PRO A 181 -0.56 4.37 -3.06
C PRO A 181 0.20 4.64 -1.75
N CYS A 182 1.47 4.23 -1.66
CA CYS A 182 2.29 4.36 -0.46
C CYS A 182 2.86 5.77 -0.24
N GLY A 183 2.79 6.64 -1.27
CA GLY A 183 3.11 8.08 -1.20
C GLY A 183 2.23 8.91 -2.14
N LYS A 184 1.91 10.15 -1.74
CA LYS A 184 1.00 11.07 -2.44
C LYS A 184 1.67 11.84 -3.59
N GLY A 185 2.98 12.11 -3.48
CA GLY A 185 3.75 13.00 -4.36
C GLY A 185 4.84 12.29 -5.17
N MET A 186 4.83 10.96 -5.22
CA MET A 186 5.87 10.17 -5.89
C MET A 186 5.89 10.43 -7.40
N CYS A 187 7.09 10.62 -7.96
CA CYS A 187 7.26 11.06 -9.35
C CYS A 187 7.59 9.94 -10.36
N GLY A 188 7.36 8.67 -10.01
CA GLY A 188 7.65 7.51 -10.86
C GLY A 188 9.14 7.21 -11.06
N ARG A 189 10.03 8.03 -10.46
CA ARG A 189 11.48 7.85 -10.55
C ARG A 189 11.92 6.79 -9.52
N PRO A 190 12.70 5.76 -9.92
CA PRO A 190 12.98 4.62 -9.06
C PRO A 190 14.11 4.84 -8.04
N SER A 191 14.76 6.01 -8.05
CA SER A 191 15.82 6.39 -7.11
C SER A 191 16.09 7.90 -7.11
N THR A 192 16.73 8.36 -6.05
CA THR A 192 17.14 9.76 -5.81
C THR A 192 18.44 9.81 -5.00
N THR A 193 18.80 10.95 -4.40
CA THR A 193 19.90 11.05 -3.43
C THR A 193 19.47 11.80 -2.19
N ILE A 194 20.16 11.55 -1.07
CA ILE A 194 19.91 12.29 0.18
C ILE A 194 20.02 13.80 -0.03
N GLY A 195 21.02 14.25 -0.79
CA GLY A 195 21.19 15.67 -1.07
C GLY A 195 20.06 16.29 -1.88
N PHE A 196 19.50 15.54 -2.84
CA PHE A 196 18.37 16.02 -3.63
C PHE A 196 17.10 16.09 -2.79
N GLU A 197 16.77 15.02 -2.05
CA GLU A 197 15.57 15.01 -1.19
C GLU A 197 15.67 16.08 -0.10
N ARG A 198 16.83 16.28 0.51
CA ARG A 198 17.04 17.33 1.50
C ARG A 198 16.72 18.73 0.99
N LEU A 199 16.97 19.00 -0.30
CA LEU A 199 16.74 20.32 -0.90
C LEU A 199 15.32 20.47 -1.49
N PHE A 200 14.75 19.40 -2.03
CA PHE A 200 13.60 19.48 -2.92
C PHE A 200 12.39 18.66 -2.49
N ASN A 201 12.53 17.72 -1.56
CA ASN A 201 11.39 17.00 -1.00
C ASN A 201 10.54 18.00 -0.17
N PRO A 202 9.25 18.20 -0.50
CA PRO A 202 8.42 19.19 0.16
C PRO A 202 8.30 18.95 1.67
N LEU A 203 8.23 17.69 2.10
CA LEU A 203 8.07 17.30 3.50
C LEU A 203 9.38 17.40 4.28
N ALA A 204 10.53 17.14 3.65
CA ALA A 204 11.86 17.25 4.27
C ALA A 204 12.21 18.67 4.77
N ARG A 205 11.49 19.68 4.30
CA ARG A 205 11.73 21.10 4.64
C ARG A 205 10.77 21.63 5.70
N LEU A 206 9.83 20.82 6.15
CA LEU A 206 8.85 21.22 7.15
C LEU A 206 9.45 21.05 8.56
N GLU A 207 9.05 21.95 9.45
CA GLU A 207 9.22 21.75 10.88
C GLU A 207 8.28 20.65 11.38
N ARG A 208 8.61 20.06 12.54
CA ARG A 208 7.91 18.87 13.08
C ARG A 208 6.39 18.99 13.13
N GLY A 209 5.84 20.12 13.59
CA GLY A 209 4.39 20.35 13.68
C GLY A 209 3.72 20.31 12.31
N PRO A 210 4.07 21.23 11.40
CA PRO A 210 3.53 21.24 10.03
C PRO A 210 3.71 19.92 9.27
N PHE A 211 4.81 19.19 9.51
CA PHE A 211 5.02 17.87 8.94
C PHE A 211 3.94 16.87 9.40
N ILE A 212 3.70 16.79 10.71
CA ILE A 212 2.72 15.87 11.29
C ILE A 212 1.31 16.19 10.78
N ASP A 213 0.95 17.47 10.77
CA ASP A 213 -0.36 17.92 10.29
C ASP A 213 -0.56 17.55 8.80
N GLN A 214 0.42 17.90 7.95
CA GLN A 214 0.33 17.63 6.52
C GLN A 214 0.30 16.13 6.18
N LEU A 215 1.02 15.31 6.94
CA LEU A 215 1.03 13.86 6.75
C LEU A 215 -0.27 13.20 7.25
N GLY A 216 -0.93 13.79 8.25
CA GLY A 216 -2.21 13.33 8.79
C GLY A 216 -3.42 13.65 7.90
N ASP A 217 -3.43 14.80 7.22
CA ASP A 217 -4.57 15.28 6.43
C ASP A 217 -4.72 14.60 5.06
N ALA A 218 -3.71 13.83 4.64
CA ALA A 218 -3.56 13.41 3.26
C ALA A 218 -3.49 11.89 3.09
N VAL A 219 -4.52 11.18 3.54
CA VAL A 219 -4.57 9.71 3.53
C VAL A 219 -5.30 9.22 2.25
N PRO A 220 -4.59 8.65 1.25
CA PRO A 220 -5.24 8.00 0.12
C PRO A 220 -6.12 6.82 0.57
N ALA A 221 -7.13 6.48 -0.23
CA ALA A 221 -7.98 5.32 0.03
C ALA A 221 -7.14 4.04 0.22
N ARG A 222 -7.48 3.25 1.24
CA ARG A 222 -6.78 2.01 1.59
C ARG A 222 -7.05 0.93 0.53
N PRO A 223 -6.05 0.11 0.14
CA PRO A 223 -6.29 -1.08 -0.66
C PRO A 223 -7.27 -2.02 0.04
N LEU A 224 -8.17 -2.64 -0.71
CA LEU A 224 -9.24 -3.49 -0.15
C LEU A 224 -8.68 -4.72 0.58
N ASN A 225 -7.60 -5.28 0.06
CA ASN A 225 -6.97 -6.51 0.53
C ASN A 225 -5.90 -6.28 1.61
N ILE A 226 -5.72 -5.05 2.12
CA ILE A 226 -4.65 -4.73 3.08
C ILE A 226 -4.67 -5.63 4.32
N THR A 227 -5.85 -5.86 4.92
CA THR A 227 -6.00 -6.74 6.09
C THR A 227 -5.55 -8.17 5.80
N ALA A 228 -5.83 -8.66 4.58
CA ALA A 228 -5.44 -10.00 4.16
C ALA A 228 -3.93 -10.10 3.86
N ILE A 229 -3.36 -9.06 3.26
CA ILE A 229 -1.92 -8.95 3.02
C ILE A 229 -1.18 -8.92 4.36
N GLU A 230 -1.56 -8.03 5.27
CA GLU A 230 -0.93 -7.93 6.60
C GLU A 230 -1.05 -9.24 7.37
N ALA A 231 -2.22 -9.89 7.39
CA ALA A 231 -2.39 -11.19 8.03
C ALA A 231 -1.45 -12.26 7.43
N THR A 232 -1.27 -12.25 6.11
CA THR A 232 -0.39 -13.19 5.40
C THR A 232 1.08 -12.90 5.67
N ASN A 233 1.48 -11.63 5.63
CA ASN A 233 2.83 -11.19 5.92
C ASN A 233 3.19 -11.35 7.39
N ARG A 234 2.23 -11.36 8.32
CA ARG A 234 2.46 -11.67 9.73
C ARG A 234 2.45 -13.16 10.06
N GLY A 235 2.07 -14.01 9.10
CA GLY A 235 1.91 -15.45 9.31
C GLY A 235 0.66 -15.84 10.09
N LEU A 236 -0.28 -14.90 10.29
CA LEU A 236 -1.56 -15.11 11.00
C LEU A 236 -2.56 -15.88 10.13
N ALA A 237 -2.39 -15.84 8.81
CA ALA A 237 -3.20 -16.60 7.86
C ALA A 237 -2.37 -16.95 6.62
N ASP A 238 -2.68 -18.06 5.97
CA ASP A 238 -2.19 -18.35 4.62
C ASP A 238 -3.31 -18.03 3.63
N ARG A 239 -3.31 -16.79 3.11
CA ARG A 239 -4.31 -16.32 2.16
C ARG A 239 -3.65 -16.17 0.79
N PRO A 240 -3.60 -17.23 -0.03
CA PRO A 240 -2.96 -17.18 -1.36
C PRO A 240 -3.60 -16.16 -2.31
N TRP A 241 -4.81 -15.69 -2.02
CA TRP A 241 -5.49 -14.60 -2.75
C TRP A 241 -5.08 -13.18 -2.29
N ALA A 242 -4.34 -13.04 -1.19
CA ALA A 242 -4.02 -11.73 -0.61
C ALA A 242 -3.23 -10.86 -1.60
N MET A 243 -2.38 -11.45 -2.42
CA MET A 243 -1.81 -10.76 -3.58
C MET A 243 -2.74 -10.94 -4.77
N LEU A 244 -3.42 -9.87 -5.15
CA LEU A 244 -4.32 -9.84 -6.30
C LEU A 244 -3.49 -9.80 -7.60
N THR A 245 -2.97 -10.95 -8.04
CA THR A 245 -2.02 -11.07 -9.16
C THR A 245 -2.66 -11.13 -10.55
N THR A 246 -3.99 -11.13 -10.62
CA THR A 246 -4.73 -11.20 -11.89
C THR A 246 -5.39 -9.85 -12.16
N ASN A 247 -5.44 -9.42 -13.42
CA ASN A 247 -6.25 -8.27 -13.82
C ASN A 247 -7.45 -8.78 -14.63
N PRO A 248 -8.47 -9.35 -13.96
CA PRO A 248 -9.60 -9.94 -14.68
C PRO A 248 -10.39 -8.87 -15.41
N GLU A 249 -10.84 -9.17 -16.62
CA GLU A 249 -11.79 -8.30 -17.31
C GLU A 249 -13.03 -8.11 -16.44
N VAL A 250 -13.37 -6.85 -16.16
CA VAL A 250 -14.56 -6.51 -15.38
C VAL A 250 -15.75 -6.48 -16.33
N THR A 251 -16.77 -7.28 -16.01
CA THR A 251 -18.02 -7.27 -16.76
C THR A 251 -18.86 -6.11 -16.26
N GLU A 252 -19.27 -5.22 -17.16
CA GLU A 252 -20.24 -4.16 -16.87
C GLU A 252 -21.61 -4.51 -17.45
N ILE A 253 -22.66 -4.21 -16.69
CA ILE A 253 -24.04 -4.33 -17.13
C ILE A 253 -24.73 -2.97 -17.09
N GLY A 254 -25.64 -2.73 -18.03
CA GLY A 254 -26.49 -1.54 -18.04
C GLY A 254 -27.68 -1.63 -17.09
N LEU A 255 -28.42 -0.54 -16.96
CA LEU A 255 -29.60 -0.46 -16.09
C LEU A 255 -30.72 -1.42 -16.50
N ASP A 256 -30.90 -1.67 -17.81
CA ASP A 256 -31.91 -2.62 -18.31
C ASP A 256 -31.63 -4.06 -17.84
N ALA A 257 -30.36 -4.45 -17.83
CA ALA A 257 -29.93 -5.77 -17.32
C ALA A 257 -30.01 -5.84 -15.79
N LEU A 258 -29.79 -4.72 -15.09
CA LEU A 258 -30.01 -4.64 -13.64
C LEU A 258 -31.49 -4.77 -13.28
N GLU A 259 -32.39 -4.13 -14.04
CA GLU A 259 -33.83 -4.21 -13.82
C GLU A 259 -34.38 -5.61 -14.16
N GLY A 260 -33.91 -6.19 -15.27
CA GLY A 260 -34.22 -7.55 -15.69
C GLY A 260 -33.42 -8.65 -14.98
N ARG A 261 -32.73 -8.33 -13.87
CA ARG A 261 -31.91 -9.30 -13.14
C ARG A 261 -32.74 -10.48 -12.64
N THR A 262 -32.11 -11.65 -12.56
CA THR A 262 -32.78 -12.83 -12.02
C THR A 262 -33.02 -12.67 -10.51
N PRO A 263 -34.10 -13.24 -9.95
CA PRO A 263 -34.43 -13.07 -8.52
C PRO A 263 -33.37 -13.62 -7.55
N ASP A 264 -32.52 -14.53 -8.01
CA ASP A 264 -31.41 -15.09 -7.24
C ASP A 264 -30.15 -14.20 -7.22
N ALA A 265 -30.04 -13.23 -8.14
CA ALA A 265 -28.92 -12.31 -8.18
C ALA A 265 -28.92 -11.36 -6.96
N LEU A 266 -27.79 -11.26 -6.28
CA LEU A 266 -27.60 -10.35 -5.15
C LEU A 266 -27.05 -9.01 -5.64
N LEU A 267 -27.77 -7.92 -5.38
CA LEU A 267 -27.29 -6.57 -5.64
C LEU A 267 -26.59 -6.02 -4.39
N ILE A 268 -25.35 -5.56 -4.54
CA ILE A 268 -24.48 -5.06 -3.48
C ILE A 268 -24.20 -3.57 -3.75
N ASP A 269 -24.55 -2.71 -2.80
CA ASP A 269 -24.20 -1.29 -2.83
C ASP A 269 -22.95 -1.04 -2.00
N VAL A 270 -21.87 -0.62 -2.68
CA VAL A 270 -20.55 -0.39 -2.07
C VAL A 270 -20.28 1.06 -1.69
N ARG A 271 -21.32 1.91 -1.70
CA ARG A 271 -21.23 3.31 -1.22
C ARG A 271 -21.16 3.37 0.31
N GLU A 272 -20.84 4.56 0.82
CA GLU A 272 -20.87 4.82 2.25
C GLU A 272 -22.28 4.64 2.83
N PRO A 273 -22.43 4.25 4.11
CA PRO A 273 -23.75 4.02 4.72
C PRO A 273 -24.72 5.21 4.59
N ALA A 274 -24.21 6.45 4.64
CA ALA A 274 -25.01 7.65 4.47
C ALA A 274 -25.55 7.81 3.03
N GLU A 275 -24.73 7.50 2.02
CA GLU A 275 -25.16 7.53 0.61
C GLU A 275 -26.25 6.48 0.35
N TYR A 276 -26.10 5.28 0.91
CA TYR A 276 -27.09 4.21 0.83
C TYR A 276 -28.41 4.60 1.51
N ALA A 277 -28.34 5.16 2.72
CA ALA A 277 -29.51 5.56 3.49
C ALA A 277 -30.38 6.59 2.77
N TRP A 278 -29.75 7.56 2.07
CA TRP A 278 -30.47 8.62 1.34
C TRP A 278 -31.20 8.14 0.10
N GLY A 279 -30.80 7.01 -0.48
CA GLY A 279 -31.44 6.47 -1.67
C GLY A 279 -30.58 5.39 -2.30
N HIS A 280 -31.13 4.20 -2.44
CA HIS A 280 -30.47 3.05 -3.06
C HIS A 280 -31.43 2.27 -3.94
N VAL A 281 -30.88 1.40 -4.79
CA VAL A 281 -31.70 0.54 -5.67
C VAL A 281 -32.45 -0.48 -4.81
N PRO A 282 -33.77 -0.66 -5.02
CA PRO A 282 -34.56 -1.60 -4.25
C PRO A 282 -33.99 -3.02 -4.23
N GLY A 283 -33.91 -3.61 -3.04
CA GLY A 283 -33.33 -4.93 -2.80
C GLY A 283 -31.80 -4.98 -2.83
N ALA A 284 -31.09 -3.84 -2.87
CA ALA A 284 -29.66 -3.79 -2.69
C ALA A 284 -29.26 -4.04 -1.22
N MET A 285 -28.24 -4.86 -0.99
CA MET A 285 -27.58 -5.03 0.30
C MET A 285 -26.47 -4.00 0.45
N SER A 286 -26.45 -3.26 1.57
CA SER A 286 -25.35 -2.34 1.88
C SER A 286 -24.11 -3.12 2.34
N LEU A 287 -23.03 -2.98 1.59
CA LEU A 287 -21.71 -3.52 1.93
C LEU A 287 -20.64 -2.54 1.46
N PRO A 288 -20.30 -1.50 2.25
CA PRO A 288 -19.37 -0.46 1.84
C PRO A 288 -18.06 -1.05 1.31
N GLN A 289 -17.48 -0.40 0.29
CA GLN A 289 -16.25 -0.88 -0.34
C GLN A 289 -15.16 -1.18 0.72
N ALA A 290 -14.99 -0.30 1.72
CA ALA A 290 -13.99 -0.45 2.77
C ALA A 290 -14.13 -1.74 3.59
N ASP A 291 -15.35 -2.28 3.74
CA ASP A 291 -15.64 -3.45 4.55
C ASP A 291 -15.68 -4.76 3.73
N LEU A 292 -15.61 -4.65 2.40
CA LEU A 292 -15.86 -5.75 1.46
C LEU A 292 -14.93 -6.95 1.69
N ALA A 293 -13.65 -6.71 1.98
CA ALA A 293 -12.67 -7.77 2.17
C ALA A 293 -12.84 -8.53 3.49
N ASP A 294 -13.30 -7.87 4.54
CA ASP A 294 -13.49 -8.46 5.86
C ASP A 294 -14.82 -9.23 5.95
N ARG A 295 -15.77 -8.90 5.07
CA ARG A 295 -17.13 -9.45 5.03
C ARG A 295 -17.38 -10.38 3.83
N LEU A 296 -16.32 -10.91 3.22
CA LEU A 296 -16.41 -11.84 2.07
C LEU A 296 -17.25 -13.09 2.37
N GLU A 297 -17.28 -13.54 3.62
CA GLU A 297 -18.04 -14.73 4.04
C GLU A 297 -19.56 -14.52 4.00
N GLU A 298 -20.02 -13.26 4.02
CA GLU A 298 -21.44 -12.92 3.88
C GLU A 298 -21.90 -13.03 2.42
N LEU A 299 -20.95 -13.09 1.47
CA LEU A 299 -21.25 -13.11 0.05
C LEU A 299 -21.41 -14.54 -0.48
N PRO A 300 -22.53 -14.84 -1.16
CA PRO A 300 -22.76 -16.14 -1.75
C PRO A 300 -21.86 -16.33 -2.98
N ARG A 301 -21.29 -17.52 -3.12
CA ARG A 301 -20.41 -17.88 -4.25
C ARG A 301 -21.12 -18.61 -5.38
N ASP A 302 -22.34 -19.07 -5.15
CA ASP A 302 -23.13 -19.95 -6.01
C ASP A 302 -24.15 -19.21 -6.88
N ARG A 303 -24.27 -17.88 -6.75
CA ARG A 303 -25.22 -17.05 -7.50
C ARG A 303 -24.62 -15.72 -7.95
N PRO A 304 -25.21 -15.04 -8.95
CA PRO A 304 -24.67 -13.80 -9.48
C PRO A 304 -24.62 -12.66 -8.45
N LEU A 305 -23.51 -11.90 -8.41
CA LEU A 305 -23.41 -10.65 -7.66
C LEU A 305 -23.34 -9.46 -8.62
N LEU A 306 -24.21 -8.49 -8.40
CA LEU A 306 -24.21 -7.21 -9.10
C LEU A 306 -23.72 -6.16 -8.13
N VAL A 307 -22.71 -5.37 -8.50
CA VAL A 307 -22.12 -4.37 -7.60
C VAL A 307 -22.40 -2.99 -8.16
N ILE A 308 -22.93 -2.11 -7.32
CA ILE A 308 -23.29 -0.74 -7.68
C ILE A 308 -22.64 0.25 -6.73
N CYS A 309 -22.26 1.42 -7.26
CA CYS A 309 -21.85 2.55 -6.46
C CYS A 309 -22.51 3.84 -6.97
N GLN A 310 -21.96 5.02 -6.68
CA GLN A 310 -22.56 6.27 -7.15
C GLN A 310 -22.52 6.41 -8.68
N ALA A 311 -21.36 6.17 -9.30
CA ALA A 311 -21.13 6.46 -10.72
C ALA A 311 -20.31 5.39 -11.48
N GLY A 312 -19.99 4.25 -10.86
CA GLY A 312 -19.29 3.11 -11.49
C GLY A 312 -17.84 2.87 -11.01
N ALA A 313 -17.10 3.91 -10.59
CA ALA A 313 -15.67 3.75 -10.27
C ALA A 313 -15.38 2.81 -9.08
N ARG A 314 -16.16 2.91 -7.99
CA ARG A 314 -16.00 2.05 -6.79
C ARG A 314 -16.46 0.62 -7.07
N SER A 315 -17.57 0.47 -7.80
CA SER A 315 -18.10 -0.85 -8.16
C SER A 315 -17.19 -1.62 -9.11
N LEU A 316 -16.53 -0.95 -10.07
CA LEU A 316 -15.50 -1.57 -10.92
C LEU A 316 -14.36 -2.17 -10.09
N ARG A 317 -13.82 -1.41 -9.13
CA ARG A 317 -12.76 -1.87 -8.22
C ARG A 317 -13.23 -3.03 -7.34
N ALA A 318 -14.43 -2.94 -6.79
CA ALA A 318 -15.02 -3.99 -5.98
C ALA A 318 -15.22 -5.29 -6.78
N VAL A 319 -15.69 -5.20 -8.04
CA VAL A 319 -15.87 -6.39 -8.90
C VAL A 319 -14.54 -7.00 -9.30
N GLN A 320 -13.54 -6.18 -9.62
CA GLN A 320 -12.19 -6.65 -9.90
C GLN A 320 -11.64 -7.44 -8.69
N PHE A 321 -11.77 -6.88 -7.49
CA PHE A 321 -11.41 -7.54 -6.23
C PHE A 321 -12.17 -8.86 -6.04
N LEU A 322 -13.50 -8.86 -6.20
CA LEU A 322 -14.32 -10.06 -6.05
C LEU A 322 -13.92 -11.17 -7.04
N LYS A 323 -13.62 -10.82 -8.30
CA LYS A 323 -13.10 -11.79 -9.29
C LYS A 323 -11.75 -12.37 -8.85
N GLN A 324 -10.84 -11.52 -8.40
CA GLN A 324 -9.51 -11.94 -7.96
C GLN A 324 -9.55 -12.88 -6.73
N VAL A 325 -10.52 -12.71 -5.82
CA VAL A 325 -10.73 -13.63 -4.68
C VAL A 325 -11.62 -14.84 -5.01
N GLY A 326 -11.95 -15.03 -6.29
CA GLY A 326 -12.56 -16.24 -6.83
C GLY A 326 -14.08 -16.22 -7.00
N PHE A 327 -14.74 -15.06 -6.98
CA PHE A 327 -16.15 -14.96 -7.37
C PHE A 327 -16.26 -14.97 -8.90
N ALA A 328 -16.85 -16.04 -9.45
CA ALA A 328 -16.93 -16.25 -10.89
C ALA A 328 -18.00 -15.38 -11.58
N HIS A 329 -19.12 -15.12 -10.89
CA HIS A 329 -20.32 -14.51 -11.46
C HIS A 329 -20.56 -13.11 -10.89
N VAL A 330 -19.67 -12.17 -11.20
CA VAL A 330 -19.75 -10.79 -10.68
C VAL A 330 -19.68 -9.75 -11.78
N ALA A 331 -20.51 -8.71 -11.68
CA ALA A 331 -20.58 -7.62 -12.65
C ALA A 331 -20.79 -6.25 -11.97
N SER A 332 -20.23 -5.20 -12.56
CA SER A 332 -20.43 -3.81 -12.13
C SER A 332 -21.61 -3.21 -12.86
N VAL A 333 -22.43 -2.41 -12.17
CA VAL A 333 -23.52 -1.65 -12.78
C VAL A 333 -22.98 -0.34 -13.34
N ALA A 334 -23.03 -0.20 -14.66
CA ALA A 334 -22.60 1.01 -15.36
C ALA A 334 -23.48 2.21 -14.99
N GLY A 335 -22.86 3.38 -14.79
CA GLY A 335 -23.55 4.63 -14.42
C GLY A 335 -24.02 4.70 -12.96
N GLY A 336 -24.02 3.58 -12.23
CA GLY A 336 -24.31 3.53 -10.80
C GLY A 336 -25.72 3.96 -10.41
N THR A 337 -25.88 4.30 -9.14
CA THR A 337 -27.15 4.80 -8.57
C THR A 337 -27.53 6.18 -9.11
N ALA A 338 -26.57 6.98 -9.57
CA ALA A 338 -26.85 8.25 -10.25
C ALA A 338 -27.64 8.02 -11.55
N ALA A 339 -27.16 7.13 -12.43
CA ALA A 339 -27.87 6.82 -13.67
C ALA A 339 -29.23 6.15 -13.43
N TRP A 340 -29.34 5.31 -12.39
CA TRP A 340 -30.63 4.73 -11.98
C TRP A 340 -31.64 5.82 -11.58
N ALA A 341 -31.21 6.80 -10.78
CA ALA A 341 -32.05 7.92 -10.36
C ALA A 341 -32.42 8.85 -11.53
N GLU A 342 -31.46 9.17 -12.40
CA GLU A 342 -31.69 9.98 -13.61
C GLU A 342 -32.68 9.33 -14.58
N ALA A 343 -32.69 8.00 -14.64
CA ALA A 343 -33.66 7.23 -15.42
C ALA A 343 -35.08 7.19 -14.79
N GLY A 344 -35.29 7.89 -13.66
CA GLY A 344 -36.59 7.97 -12.97
C GLY A 344 -37.03 6.65 -12.33
N LYS A 345 -36.08 5.73 -12.07
CA LYS A 345 -36.36 4.44 -11.46
C LYS A 345 -36.57 4.58 -9.93
N PRO A 346 -37.35 3.69 -9.30
CA PRO A 346 -37.64 3.79 -7.87
C PRO A 346 -36.38 3.62 -7.02
N LEU A 347 -36.31 4.37 -5.92
CA LEU A 347 -35.28 4.25 -4.90
C LEU A 347 -35.94 3.82 -3.59
N ASP A 348 -35.28 2.92 -2.87
CA ASP A 348 -35.57 2.66 -1.47
C ASP A 348 -34.69 3.56 -0.59
N THR A 349 -35.13 3.77 0.65
CA THR A 349 -34.38 4.52 1.67
C THR A 349 -34.13 3.59 2.85
N GLY A 350 -32.99 3.75 3.52
CA GLY A 350 -32.64 2.88 4.64
C GLY A 350 -33.36 3.27 5.93
N ASP A 351 -33.58 2.31 6.83
CA ASP A 351 -33.85 2.57 8.25
C ASP A 351 -32.56 3.10 8.90
N ALA A 352 -32.26 4.37 8.66
CA ALA A 352 -31.22 5.08 9.37
C ALA A 352 -31.85 6.36 9.91
N GLY A 353 -31.83 6.52 11.23
CA GLY A 353 -32.23 7.74 11.95
C GLY A 353 -31.32 8.94 11.64
N VAL A 354 -31.12 9.24 10.37
CA VAL A 354 -30.29 10.32 9.84
C VAL A 354 -31.25 11.31 9.20
N HIS A 355 -31.52 12.39 9.94
CA HIS A 355 -32.27 13.52 9.40
C HIS A 355 -31.48 14.19 8.27
N ALA A 356 -32.21 14.70 7.28
CA ALA A 356 -31.63 15.54 6.24
C ALA A 356 -30.75 16.64 6.88
N PRO A 357 -29.53 16.89 6.39
CA PRO A 357 -28.72 17.98 6.90
C PRO A 357 -29.51 19.28 6.77
N ARG A 358 -29.66 19.98 7.89
CA ARG A 358 -30.33 21.28 7.92
C ARG A 358 -29.45 22.27 7.15
N ILE A 359 -29.84 22.59 5.92
CA ILE A 359 -29.24 23.71 5.18
C ILE A 359 -29.63 24.97 5.97
N VAL A 360 -28.63 25.59 6.60
CA VAL A 360 -28.78 26.90 7.25
C VAL A 360 -28.24 27.91 6.27
N GLU A 361 -29.09 28.81 5.78
CA GLU A 361 -28.60 29.99 5.06
C GLU A 361 -27.76 30.81 6.05
N THR A 362 -26.48 30.99 5.72
CA THR A 362 -25.64 31.94 6.44
C THR A 362 -25.82 33.29 5.78
N GLU A 363 -26.64 34.17 6.38
CA GLU A 363 -26.64 35.58 6.01
C GLU A 363 -25.26 36.16 6.36
N TRP A 364 -24.42 36.37 5.34
CA TRP A 364 -23.22 37.18 5.47
C TRP A 364 -23.61 38.66 5.51
N ALA A 365 -24.08 39.12 6.66
CA ALA A 365 -24.20 40.56 6.91
C ALA A 365 -22.79 41.12 7.18
N HIS A 366 -22.24 41.86 6.21
CA HIS A 366 -21.04 42.66 6.45
C HIS A 366 -21.32 43.71 7.53
N ALA A 367 -20.62 43.61 8.67
CA ALA A 367 -20.56 44.69 9.64
C ALA A 367 -19.72 45.84 9.05
N GLY A 368 -20.37 46.81 8.41
CA GLY A 368 -19.74 48.08 8.03
C GLY A 368 -20.15 48.64 6.69
N GLY A 369 -21.33 49.26 6.63
CA GLY A 369 -21.71 50.21 5.59
C GLY A 369 -22.33 51.43 6.25
N ALA A 370 -21.49 52.41 6.56
CA ALA A 370 -21.87 53.65 7.25
C ALA A 370 -22.94 54.44 6.48
N SER A 371 -23.85 55.06 7.23
CA SER A 371 -24.73 56.11 6.73
C SER A 371 -23.92 57.29 6.20
N ALA A 372 -24.22 57.75 4.98
CA ALA A 372 -23.93 59.10 4.53
C ALA A 372 -24.84 59.48 3.35
N ALA A 373 -25.97 60.14 3.67
CA ALA A 373 -26.51 61.35 3.04
C ALA A 373 -27.94 61.56 3.54
#